data_AF-A0A558J7S5-F1
#
_entry.id   AF-A0A558J7S5-F1
#
_cell.length_a   1.000
_cell.length_b   1.000
_cell.length_c   1.000
_cell.angle_alpha   90.00
_cell.angle_beta   90.00
_cell.angle_gamma   90.00
#
_symmetry.space_group_name_H-M   'P 1'
#
loop_
_entity.id
_entity.type
_entity.pdbx_description
1 polymer ?
#
loop_
_entity_poly.entity_id
_entity_poly.type
_entity_poly.pdbx_seq_one_letter_code
_entity_poly.pdbx_strand_id
1 'polypeptide(L)'
;MNTMHRDEIAKCPNCGANINLKVGRYPGGINDSGGWVLKCNACASLFPLEVKNPDDASSVLSGATIIDSWDDEINNRAHTLAKHGVADTGQVVERMRLVTHGEPEGFYNLESRALYRCTACGSELDTKAYEALSEHLESINSAFATYLNWYLANSGGQAPEGISARIAIACTCGRAHETRFYRNFAESFAERAEDYWLIDIAPTAPVSEGDKTLDVDGIFSRDDCIAILEKLLLRWQASHSAVLLAAPFIGFNFPGAKKKVPDLWNWVLKYTNPEKTLLVTRKATFNLLKEVAKGTEIDVEFLKSWGLLNPTLATLDKKKAFFKTDFHAKFY
;
A
#
# COMPACT_ATOMS: atom_id res chain seq x y z
N MET A 1 -6.33 10.16 -29.61
CA MET A 1 -4.93 10.29 -29.17
C MET A 1 -4.84 9.71 -27.77
N ASN A 2 -3.75 9.03 -27.40
CA ASN A 2 -3.58 8.53 -26.04
C ASN A 2 -3.21 9.69 -25.10
N THR A 3 -4.05 9.94 -24.10
CA THR A 3 -3.80 10.95 -23.06
C THR A 3 -2.89 10.36 -21.98
N MET A 4 -1.80 11.05 -21.65
CA MET A 4 -0.97 10.73 -20.48
C MET A 4 -1.40 11.59 -19.30
N HIS A 5 -1.57 10.99 -18.14
CA HIS A 5 -1.94 11.69 -16.92
C HIS A 5 -0.79 11.72 -15.91
N ARG A 6 -0.78 12.77 -15.09
CA ARG A 6 0.06 12.91 -13.91
C ARG A 6 -0.82 13.18 -12.73
N ASP A 7 -0.62 12.44 -11.65
CA ASP A 7 -1.29 12.75 -10.40
C ASP A 7 -0.49 13.82 -9.65
N GLU A 8 -1.18 14.85 -9.20
CA GLU A 8 -0.60 15.97 -8.46
C GLU A 8 -1.44 16.27 -7.21
N ILE A 9 -0.80 16.76 -6.16
CA ILE A 9 -1.47 17.33 -4.99
C ILE A 9 -1.16 18.82 -4.97
N ALA A 10 -2.18 19.66 -4.87
CA ALA A 10 -2.05 21.10 -4.68
C ALA A 10 -2.53 21.51 -3.29
N LYS A 11 -1.95 22.61 -2.77
CA LYS A 11 -2.37 23.21 -1.49
C LYS A 11 -3.35 24.34 -1.71
N CYS A 12 -4.48 24.33 -1.01
CA CYS A 12 -5.33 25.50 -0.93
C CYS A 12 -4.52 26.68 -0.34
N PRO A 13 -4.40 27.81 -1.04
CA PRO A 13 -3.57 28.94 -0.59
C PRO A 13 -4.09 29.60 0.70
N ASN A 14 -5.37 29.41 1.02
CA ASN A 14 -6.00 30.03 2.19
C ASN A 14 -5.93 29.15 3.45
N CYS A 15 -6.09 27.82 3.32
CA CYS A 15 -6.17 26.92 4.48
C CYS A 15 -5.18 25.75 4.47
N GLY A 16 -4.39 25.58 3.41
CA GLY A 16 -3.40 24.49 3.29
C GLY A 16 -4.00 23.09 3.08
N ALA A 17 -5.31 22.98 2.85
CA ALA A 17 -5.97 21.71 2.54
C ALA A 17 -5.45 21.11 1.22
N ASN A 18 -5.34 19.79 1.16
CA ASN A 18 -4.89 19.06 -0.03
C ASN A 18 -6.00 18.96 -1.08
N ILE A 19 -5.61 19.11 -2.34
CA ILE A 19 -6.47 19.01 -3.51
C ILE A 19 -5.80 18.05 -4.47
N ASN A 20 -6.44 16.91 -4.74
CA ASN A 20 -5.90 15.89 -5.61
C ASN A 20 -6.33 16.17 -7.04
N LEU A 21 -5.36 16.20 -7.93
CA LEU A 21 -5.50 16.58 -9.32
C LEU A 21 -5.02 15.45 -10.22
N LYS A 22 -5.66 15.32 -11.37
CA LYS A 22 -5.18 14.50 -12.47
C LYS A 22 -4.93 15.42 -13.66
N VAL A 23 -3.66 15.68 -13.97
CA VAL A 23 -3.28 16.61 -15.03
C VAL A 23 -2.95 15.84 -16.30
N GLY A 24 -3.80 15.98 -17.33
CA GLY A 24 -3.67 15.30 -18.60
C GLY A 24 -2.83 16.07 -19.62
N ARG A 25 -2.11 15.32 -20.46
CA ARG A 25 -1.32 15.84 -21.58
C ARG A 25 -1.43 14.91 -22.78
N TYR A 26 -1.35 15.48 -23.98
CA TYR A 26 -1.25 14.76 -25.25
C TYR A 26 0.22 14.68 -25.69
N PRO A 27 0.87 13.51 -25.58
CA PRO A 27 2.24 13.33 -26.07
C PRO A 27 2.29 13.51 -27.59
N GLY A 28 3.14 14.42 -28.06
CA GLY A 28 3.25 14.74 -29.50
C GLY A 28 2.10 15.57 -30.06
N GLY A 29 1.15 16.00 -29.21
CA GLY A 29 0.06 16.93 -29.57
C GLY A 29 0.28 18.35 -29.01
N ILE A 30 -0.59 19.27 -29.43
CA ILE A 30 -0.68 20.61 -28.84
C ILE A 30 -1.38 20.47 -27.48
N ASN A 31 -0.90 21.20 -26.47
CA ASN A 31 -1.43 21.15 -25.12
C ASN A 31 -1.77 22.57 -24.67
N ASP A 32 -3.05 22.82 -24.45
CA ASP A 32 -3.61 24.11 -24.16
C ASP A 32 -3.13 24.57 -22.77
N SER A 33 -2.77 25.85 -22.69
CA SER A 33 -2.41 26.48 -21.42
C SER A 33 -3.66 27.16 -20.88
N GLY A 34 -3.91 27.00 -19.59
CA GLY A 34 -5.06 27.65 -18.98
C GLY A 34 -5.14 27.32 -17.51
N GLY A 35 -6.36 27.25 -16.99
CA GLY A 35 -6.54 26.89 -15.58
C GLY A 35 -7.98 26.89 -15.13
N TRP A 36 -8.14 26.76 -13.81
CA TRP A 36 -9.44 26.71 -13.16
C TRP A 36 -9.59 27.74 -12.06
N VAL A 37 -10.81 28.26 -11.92
CA VAL A 37 -11.26 28.85 -10.67
C VAL A 37 -11.75 27.71 -9.77
N LEU A 38 -11.01 27.43 -8.71
CA LEU A 38 -11.32 26.36 -7.78
C LEU A 38 -11.97 26.91 -6.51
N LYS A 39 -13.02 26.22 -6.04
CA LYS A 39 -13.56 26.38 -4.69
C LYS A 39 -13.02 25.30 -3.78
N CYS A 40 -12.28 25.67 -2.74
CA CYS A 40 -11.81 24.70 -1.75
C CYS A 40 -12.98 24.11 -0.97
N ASN A 41 -13.06 22.78 -0.85
CA ASN A 41 -14.14 22.13 -0.11
C ASN A 41 -14.01 22.31 1.42
N ALA A 42 -12.82 22.63 1.94
CA ALA A 42 -12.56 22.76 3.37
C ALA A 42 -12.88 24.17 3.93
N CYS A 43 -12.49 25.24 3.22
CA CYS A 43 -12.67 26.62 3.69
C CYS A 43 -13.55 27.47 2.75
N ALA A 44 -14.10 26.88 1.68
CA ALA A 44 -14.94 27.55 0.68
C ALA A 44 -14.30 28.72 -0.08
N SER A 45 -13.01 29.03 0.14
CA SER A 45 -12.32 30.09 -0.59
C SER A 45 -12.15 29.76 -2.06
N LEU A 46 -12.32 30.77 -2.92
CA LEU A 46 -12.05 30.70 -4.34
C LEU A 46 -10.61 31.13 -4.62
N PHE A 47 -9.93 30.43 -5.53
CA PHE A 47 -8.58 30.78 -5.95
C PHE A 47 -8.30 30.24 -7.37
N PRO A 48 -7.36 30.85 -8.12
CA PRO A 48 -6.99 30.40 -9.45
C PRO A 48 -5.94 29.27 -9.37
N LEU A 49 -6.02 28.32 -10.30
CA LEU A 49 -5.04 27.25 -10.46
C LEU A 49 -4.71 27.01 -11.94
N GLU A 50 -3.49 27.36 -12.36
CA GLU A 50 -3.01 27.09 -13.72
C GLU A 50 -2.84 25.58 -13.97
N VAL A 51 -3.36 25.04 -15.06
CA VAL A 51 -3.16 23.64 -15.46
C VAL A 51 -3.00 23.54 -16.98
N LYS A 52 -2.63 22.35 -17.47
CA LYS A 52 -2.67 22.05 -18.90
C LYS A 52 -3.99 21.40 -19.26
N ASN A 53 -4.53 21.70 -20.44
CA ASN A 53 -5.73 21.05 -20.96
C ASN A 53 -6.89 21.08 -19.93
N PRO A 54 -7.27 22.28 -19.44
CA PRO A 54 -8.21 22.43 -18.32
C PRO A 54 -9.61 21.86 -18.60
N ASP A 55 -10.02 21.79 -19.87
CA ASP A 55 -11.40 21.47 -20.24
C ASP A 55 -11.61 20.00 -20.67
N ASP A 56 -10.54 19.29 -21.03
CA ASP A 56 -10.65 18.03 -21.76
C ASP A 56 -9.78 16.88 -21.19
N ALA A 57 -8.57 17.17 -20.73
CA ALA A 57 -7.64 16.12 -20.27
C ALA A 57 -7.33 16.17 -18.77
N SER A 58 -7.61 17.28 -18.10
CA SER A 58 -7.32 17.48 -16.67
C SER A 58 -8.58 17.47 -15.81
N SER A 59 -8.47 17.04 -14.56
CA SER A 59 -9.58 17.04 -13.61
C SER A 59 -9.14 17.20 -12.15
N VAL A 60 -10.09 17.60 -11.31
CA VAL A 60 -9.98 17.54 -9.85
C VAL A 60 -10.58 16.21 -9.39
N LEU A 61 -9.78 15.38 -8.73
CA LEU A 61 -10.22 14.11 -8.17
C LEU A 61 -10.91 14.33 -6.81
N SER A 62 -10.35 15.20 -5.97
CA SER A 62 -10.93 15.54 -4.66
C SER A 62 -10.35 16.83 -4.05
N GLY A 63 -11.01 17.34 -3.01
CA GLY A 63 -10.53 18.48 -2.19
C GLY A 63 -10.96 19.87 -2.68
N ALA A 64 -11.40 20.01 -3.93
CA ALA A 64 -11.97 21.23 -4.47
C ALA A 64 -13.04 20.93 -5.53
N THR A 65 -13.75 21.98 -5.93
CA THR A 65 -14.71 21.95 -7.05
C THR A 65 -14.27 22.97 -8.11
N ILE A 66 -14.27 22.57 -9.39
CA ILE A 66 -14.06 23.49 -10.51
C ILE A 66 -15.32 24.33 -10.68
N ILE A 67 -15.17 25.65 -10.56
CA ILE A 67 -16.26 26.62 -10.71
C ILE A 67 -16.30 27.17 -12.13
N ASP A 68 -15.14 27.38 -12.71
CA ASP A 68 -14.97 27.89 -14.07
C ASP A 68 -13.57 27.52 -14.57
N SER A 69 -13.38 27.61 -15.87
CA SER A 69 -12.09 27.40 -16.53
C SER A 69 -11.71 28.60 -17.40
N TRP A 70 -10.42 28.73 -17.68
CA TRP A 70 -9.92 29.68 -18.66
C TRP A 70 -8.89 29.00 -19.56
N ASP A 71 -8.73 29.56 -20.74
CA ASP A 71 -7.77 29.14 -21.75
C ASP A 71 -6.99 30.37 -22.19
N ASP A 72 -5.66 30.26 -22.09
CA ASP A 72 -4.73 31.32 -22.40
C ASP A 72 -4.72 31.65 -23.91
N GLU A 73 -5.09 30.70 -24.79
CA GLU A 73 -5.15 30.93 -26.25
C GLU A 73 -6.26 31.91 -26.62
N ILE A 74 -7.36 31.91 -25.87
CA ILE A 74 -8.48 32.85 -26.04
C ILE A 74 -8.40 34.05 -25.09
N ASN A 75 -7.31 34.17 -24.30
CA ASN A 75 -7.01 35.29 -23.40
C ASN A 75 -8.17 35.66 -22.45
N ASN A 76 -8.96 34.69 -21.98
CA ASN A 76 -10.15 34.95 -21.16
C ASN A 76 -9.90 34.96 -19.64
N ARG A 77 -8.67 34.67 -19.18
CA ARG A 77 -8.29 34.61 -17.76
C ARG A 77 -8.81 35.78 -16.93
N ALA A 78 -8.48 37.02 -17.30
CA ALA A 78 -8.85 38.20 -16.53
C ALA A 78 -10.38 38.35 -16.38
N HIS A 79 -11.12 38.02 -17.43
CA HIS A 79 -12.59 38.03 -17.41
C HIS A 79 -13.14 36.94 -16.48
N THR A 80 -12.63 35.71 -16.60
CA THR A 80 -13.03 34.58 -15.74
C THR A 80 -12.75 34.86 -14.27
N LEU A 81 -11.58 35.41 -13.93
CA LEU A 81 -11.25 35.74 -12.54
C LEU A 81 -12.13 36.86 -11.98
N ALA A 82 -12.36 37.93 -12.76
CA ALA A 82 -13.22 39.04 -12.35
C ALA A 82 -14.67 38.61 -12.11
N LYS A 83 -15.21 37.71 -12.96
CA LYS A 83 -16.56 37.13 -12.82
C LYS A 83 -16.78 36.48 -11.45
N HIS A 84 -15.74 35.88 -10.87
CA HIS A 84 -15.81 35.18 -9.59
C HIS A 84 -15.21 35.96 -8.42
N GLY A 85 -14.83 37.23 -8.63
CA GLY A 85 -14.22 38.06 -7.59
C GLY A 85 -12.88 37.54 -7.10
N VAL A 86 -12.15 36.79 -7.93
CA VAL A 86 -10.85 36.22 -7.59
C VAL A 86 -9.76 37.19 -8.07
N ALA A 87 -8.89 37.60 -7.15
CA ALA A 87 -7.76 38.45 -7.51
C ALA A 87 -6.67 37.62 -8.22
N ASP A 88 -6.14 38.14 -9.32
CA ASP A 88 -4.96 37.58 -9.98
C ASP A 88 -3.71 38.03 -9.23
N THR A 89 -3.43 37.35 -8.11
CA THR A 89 -2.32 37.72 -7.21
C THR A 89 -0.97 37.19 -7.70
N GLY A 90 -0.93 36.43 -8.80
CA GLY A 90 0.27 35.69 -9.21
C GLY A 90 0.76 34.68 -8.16
N GLN A 91 -0.09 34.33 -7.19
CA GLN A 91 0.29 33.45 -6.09
C GLN A 91 0.57 32.05 -6.64
N VAL A 92 1.82 31.63 -6.51
CA VAL A 92 2.24 30.27 -6.84
C VAL A 92 1.57 29.33 -5.84
N VAL A 93 0.62 28.54 -6.33
CA VAL A 93 0.02 27.45 -5.56
C VAL A 93 1.08 26.37 -5.39
N GLU A 94 1.38 26.00 -4.15
CA GLU A 94 2.30 24.91 -3.84
C GLU A 94 1.74 23.58 -4.37
N ARG A 95 2.58 22.82 -5.08
CA ARG A 95 2.21 21.55 -5.71
C ARG A 95 3.28 20.49 -5.53
N MET A 96 2.83 19.26 -5.42
CA MET A 96 3.65 18.08 -5.44
C MET A 96 3.18 17.16 -6.56
N ARG A 97 4.11 16.79 -7.44
CA ARG A 97 3.86 15.76 -8.44
C ARG A 97 4.09 14.40 -7.81
N LEU A 98 3.11 13.52 -7.91
CA LEU A 98 3.26 12.14 -7.54
C LEU A 98 3.92 11.41 -8.71
N VAL A 99 5.11 10.87 -8.46
CA VAL A 99 5.73 9.90 -9.35
C VAL A 99 5.60 8.57 -8.62
N THR A 100 4.71 7.72 -9.11
CA THR A 100 4.61 6.33 -8.65
C THR A 100 5.92 5.63 -9.02
N HIS A 101 6.84 5.57 -8.07
CA HIS A 101 8.02 4.72 -8.13
C HIS A 101 7.71 3.44 -7.36
N GLY A 102 7.63 2.32 -8.07
CA GLY A 102 7.48 1.00 -7.49
C GLY A 102 6.05 0.67 -7.06
N GLU A 103 5.58 -0.49 -7.48
CA GLU A 103 4.40 -1.11 -6.88
C GLU A 103 4.75 -1.56 -5.45
N PRO A 104 3.75 -1.78 -4.57
CA PRO A 104 3.99 -2.44 -3.30
C PRO A 104 4.58 -3.84 -3.59
N GLU A 105 5.89 -3.99 -3.41
CA GLU A 105 6.58 -5.28 -3.51
C GLU A 105 6.25 -6.14 -2.27
N GLY A 106 4.98 -6.52 -2.12
CA GLY A 106 4.61 -7.64 -1.26
C GLY A 106 5.12 -8.90 -1.93
N PHE A 107 6.37 -9.28 -1.66
CA PHE A 107 7.01 -10.45 -2.26
C PHE A 107 7.32 -11.48 -1.19
N TYR A 108 6.99 -12.74 -1.46
CA TYR A 108 7.37 -13.84 -0.59
C TYR A 108 8.78 -14.30 -0.95
N ASN A 109 9.77 -13.93 -0.13
CA ASN A 109 11.16 -14.26 -0.43
C ASN A 109 11.46 -15.76 -0.25
N LEU A 110 11.70 -16.46 -1.36
CA LEU A 110 12.09 -17.87 -1.37
C LEU A 110 13.58 -18.11 -1.09
N GLU A 111 14.42 -17.10 -1.28
CA GLU A 111 15.86 -17.19 -0.99
C GLU A 111 16.15 -17.08 0.52
N SER A 112 15.21 -16.51 1.28
CA SER A 112 15.30 -16.45 2.73
C SER A 112 14.77 -17.73 3.38
N ARG A 113 15.04 -17.89 4.69
CA ARG A 113 14.64 -19.05 5.48
C ARG A 113 13.21 -19.51 5.18
N ALA A 114 13.04 -20.79 4.86
CA ALA A 114 11.72 -21.39 4.68
C ALA A 114 10.84 -21.26 5.93
N LEU A 115 9.58 -20.90 5.76
CA LEU A 115 8.60 -20.81 6.85
C LEU A 115 8.01 -22.18 7.20
N TYR A 116 7.90 -23.06 6.21
CA TYR A 116 7.31 -24.39 6.36
C TYR A 116 8.33 -25.50 6.14
N ARG A 117 8.36 -26.45 7.07
CA ARG A 117 9.16 -27.68 6.98
C ARG A 117 8.31 -28.91 7.24
N CYS A 118 8.68 -30.00 6.60
CA CYS A 118 8.11 -31.30 6.93
C CYS A 118 8.68 -31.78 8.25
N THR A 119 7.81 -32.01 9.22
CA THR A 119 8.12 -32.58 10.55
C THR A 119 8.75 -33.97 10.48
N ALA A 120 8.53 -34.72 9.40
CA ALA A 120 9.03 -36.08 9.24
C ALA A 120 10.50 -36.15 8.84
N CYS A 121 10.93 -35.26 7.95
CA CYS A 121 12.25 -35.32 7.30
C CYS A 121 13.00 -33.99 7.30
N GLY A 122 12.44 -32.93 7.90
CA GLY A 122 13.03 -31.60 7.98
C GLY A 122 13.11 -30.83 6.67
N SER A 123 12.63 -31.41 5.56
CA SER A 123 12.71 -30.79 4.23
C SER A 123 11.84 -29.54 4.16
N GLU A 124 12.37 -28.51 3.51
CA GLU A 124 11.65 -27.25 3.26
C GLU A 124 10.51 -27.48 2.28
N LEU A 125 9.36 -26.88 2.59
CA LEU A 125 8.12 -27.05 1.83
C LEU A 125 7.78 -25.81 1.00
N ASP A 126 8.31 -24.63 1.34
CA ASP A 126 8.08 -23.37 0.60
C ASP A 126 8.37 -23.52 -0.90
N THR A 127 9.60 -23.90 -1.26
CA THR A 127 10.02 -24.05 -2.67
C THR A 127 9.15 -25.05 -3.42
N LYS A 128 8.85 -26.20 -2.79
CA LYS A 128 7.98 -27.23 -3.36
C LYS A 128 6.57 -26.73 -3.61
N ALA A 129 6.05 -25.87 -2.74
CA ALA A 129 4.76 -25.26 -2.92
C ALA A 129 4.74 -24.35 -4.15
N TYR A 130 5.79 -23.53 -4.35
CA TYR A 130 5.87 -22.64 -5.52
C TYR A 130 6.16 -23.36 -6.84
N GLU A 131 6.93 -24.46 -6.80
CA GLU A 131 7.09 -25.38 -7.94
C GLU A 131 5.71 -25.90 -8.37
N ALA A 132 4.94 -26.45 -7.42
CA ALA A 132 3.60 -26.96 -7.70
C ALA A 132 2.62 -25.86 -8.14
N LEU A 133 2.71 -24.64 -7.57
CA LEU A 133 1.90 -23.50 -8.01
C LEU A 133 2.21 -23.12 -9.46
N SER A 134 3.48 -23.09 -9.84
CA SER A 134 3.91 -22.78 -11.20
C SER A 134 3.34 -23.78 -12.20
N GLU A 135 3.37 -25.08 -11.87
CA GLU A 135 2.79 -26.15 -12.71
C GLU A 135 1.27 -26.04 -12.87
N HIS A 136 0.56 -25.51 -11.86
CA HIS A 136 -0.90 -25.42 -11.86
C HIS A 136 -1.43 -24.02 -12.22
N LEU A 137 -0.55 -23.05 -12.52
CA LEU A 137 -0.92 -21.65 -12.68
C LEU A 137 -1.92 -21.44 -13.83
N GLU A 138 -1.75 -22.13 -14.95
CA GLU A 138 -2.66 -22.06 -16.10
C GLU A 138 -4.08 -22.53 -15.75
N SER A 139 -4.18 -23.61 -14.98
CA SER A 139 -5.47 -24.14 -14.51
C SER A 139 -6.15 -23.17 -13.55
N ILE A 140 -5.38 -22.59 -12.63
CA ILE A 140 -5.88 -21.56 -11.69
C ILE A 140 -6.37 -20.33 -12.44
N ASN A 141 -5.60 -19.84 -13.42
CA ASN A 141 -5.99 -18.69 -14.24
C ASN A 141 -7.22 -18.99 -15.11
N SER A 142 -7.38 -20.22 -15.60
CA SER A 142 -8.57 -20.64 -16.36
C SER A 142 -9.82 -20.66 -15.47
N ALA A 143 -9.71 -21.15 -14.24
CA ALA A 143 -10.79 -21.07 -13.26
C ALA A 143 -11.12 -19.61 -12.91
N PHE A 144 -10.10 -18.78 -12.72
CA PHE A 144 -10.27 -17.35 -12.46
C PHE A 144 -10.90 -16.60 -13.64
N ALA A 145 -10.59 -16.94 -14.90
CA ALA A 145 -11.19 -16.35 -16.09
C ALA A 145 -12.71 -16.55 -16.11
N THR A 146 -13.18 -17.72 -15.67
CA THR A 146 -14.62 -18.00 -15.55
C THR A 146 -15.29 -17.06 -14.54
N TYR A 147 -14.66 -16.85 -13.38
CA TYR A 147 -15.12 -15.89 -12.39
C TYR A 147 -15.09 -14.45 -12.92
N LEU A 148 -13.99 -14.03 -13.55
CA LEU A 148 -13.80 -12.67 -14.05
C LEU A 148 -14.85 -12.33 -15.12
N ASN A 149 -15.15 -13.26 -16.03
CA ASN A 149 -16.20 -13.08 -17.02
C ASN A 149 -17.58 -12.85 -16.37
N TRP A 150 -17.91 -13.64 -15.34
CA TRP A 150 -19.14 -13.43 -14.58
C TRP A 150 -19.15 -12.08 -13.85
N TYR A 151 -18.04 -11.71 -13.19
CA TYR A 151 -17.90 -10.45 -12.47
C TYR A 151 -18.07 -9.23 -13.39
N LEU A 152 -17.43 -9.24 -14.56
CA LEU A 152 -17.54 -8.18 -15.56
C LEU A 152 -18.94 -8.11 -16.18
N ALA A 153 -19.57 -9.26 -16.44
CA ALA A 153 -20.94 -9.32 -16.96
C ALA A 153 -21.97 -8.72 -15.99
N ASN A 154 -21.66 -8.66 -14.69
CA ASN A 154 -22.51 -8.08 -13.66
C ASN A 154 -22.03 -6.68 -13.21
N SER A 155 -21.44 -5.91 -14.14
CA SER A 155 -21.00 -4.52 -13.92
C SER A 155 -20.04 -4.35 -12.74
N GLY A 156 -19.22 -5.37 -12.47
CA GLY A 156 -18.21 -5.32 -11.42
C GLY A 156 -18.73 -5.52 -10.00
N GLY A 157 -20.01 -5.92 -9.82
CA GLY A 157 -20.58 -6.42 -8.55
C GLY A 157 -19.98 -5.85 -7.25
N GLN A 158 -19.76 -6.73 -6.27
CA GLN A 158 -18.87 -6.43 -5.14
C GLN A 158 -17.57 -7.21 -5.34
N ALA A 159 -16.46 -6.50 -5.55
CA ALA A 159 -15.16 -7.11 -5.70
C ALA A 159 -14.78 -7.93 -4.45
N PRO A 160 -14.27 -9.16 -4.62
CA PRO A 160 -13.71 -9.91 -3.51
C PRO A 160 -12.41 -9.24 -3.07
N GLU A 161 -12.00 -9.53 -1.84
CA GLU A 161 -10.74 -9.00 -1.31
C GLU A 161 -9.52 -9.63 -1.99
N GLY A 162 -9.61 -10.93 -2.32
CA GLY A 162 -8.50 -11.69 -2.87
C GLY A 162 -8.90 -13.01 -3.48
N ILE A 163 -7.90 -13.64 -4.08
CA ILE A 163 -7.99 -14.94 -4.74
C ILE A 163 -7.15 -15.91 -3.94
N SER A 164 -7.74 -17.05 -3.54
CA SER A 164 -7.03 -18.11 -2.85
C SER A 164 -7.00 -19.38 -3.70
N ALA A 165 -5.81 -19.97 -3.82
CA ALA A 165 -5.61 -21.24 -4.51
C ALA A 165 -5.16 -22.31 -3.50
N ARG A 166 -5.62 -23.55 -3.69
CA ARG A 166 -5.21 -24.70 -2.90
C ARG A 166 -4.60 -25.75 -3.79
N ILE A 167 -3.44 -26.25 -3.41
CA ILE A 167 -2.66 -27.19 -4.24
C ILE A 167 -2.12 -28.30 -3.36
N ALA A 168 -2.38 -29.54 -3.74
CA ALA A 168 -1.78 -30.69 -3.09
C ALA A 168 -0.31 -30.81 -3.50
N ILE A 169 0.57 -31.06 -2.53
CA ILE A 169 2.00 -31.31 -2.75
C ILE A 169 2.44 -32.58 -2.02
N ALA A 170 3.50 -33.20 -2.50
CA ALA A 170 4.17 -34.30 -1.80
C ALA A 170 5.55 -33.85 -1.31
N CYS A 171 5.86 -34.16 -0.05
CA CYS A 171 7.19 -34.01 0.50
C CYS A 171 8.15 -35.05 -0.11
N THR A 172 9.47 -34.82 -0.03
CA THR A 172 10.51 -35.78 -0.43
C THR A 172 10.40 -37.12 0.31
N CYS A 173 9.87 -37.13 1.52
CA CYS A 173 9.59 -38.36 2.29
C CYS A 173 8.28 -39.06 1.90
N GLY A 174 7.55 -38.55 0.91
CA GLY A 174 6.28 -39.11 0.43
C GLY A 174 5.04 -38.67 1.21
N ARG A 175 5.17 -37.89 2.29
CA ARG A 175 4.01 -37.33 3.01
C ARG A 175 3.29 -36.29 2.13
N ALA A 176 1.95 -36.36 2.13
CA ALA A 176 1.11 -35.46 1.37
C ALA A 176 0.67 -34.24 2.22
N HIS A 177 0.76 -33.05 1.61
CA HIS A 177 0.38 -31.78 2.20
C HIS A 177 -0.57 -31.03 1.26
N GLU A 178 -1.40 -30.15 1.81
CA GLU A 178 -2.18 -29.16 1.08
C GLU A 178 -1.59 -27.78 1.34
N THR A 179 -1.28 -27.06 0.27
CA THR A 179 -0.77 -25.70 0.32
C THR A 179 -1.90 -24.73 0.03
N ARG A 180 -1.84 -23.54 0.65
CA ARG A 180 -2.75 -22.44 0.38
C ARG A 180 -1.98 -21.20 0.01
N PHE A 181 -2.35 -20.65 -1.14
CA PHE A 181 -1.83 -19.41 -1.70
C PHE A 181 -2.89 -18.31 -1.68
N TYR A 182 -2.44 -17.07 -1.70
CA TYR A 182 -3.29 -15.90 -1.76
C TYR A 182 -2.66 -14.78 -2.58
N ARG A 183 -3.47 -14.08 -3.38
CA ARG A 183 -3.12 -12.78 -3.92
C ARG A 183 -4.30 -11.82 -3.78
N ASN A 184 -4.03 -10.52 -3.75
CA ASN A 184 -5.08 -9.52 -3.78
C ASN A 184 -5.89 -9.63 -5.09
N PHE A 185 -7.18 -9.29 -5.03
CA PHE A 185 -8.00 -9.31 -6.22
C PHE A 185 -7.56 -8.17 -7.17
N ALA A 186 -7.38 -8.53 -8.44
CA ALA A 186 -7.17 -7.59 -9.53
C ALA A 186 -7.89 -8.14 -10.76
N GLU A 187 -8.36 -7.26 -11.64
CA GLU A 187 -8.96 -7.61 -12.93
C GLU A 187 -7.90 -8.04 -13.97
N SER A 188 -6.84 -8.70 -13.51
CA SER A 188 -5.72 -9.21 -14.28
C SER A 188 -5.41 -10.63 -13.84
N PHE A 189 -4.83 -11.43 -14.72
CA PHE A 189 -4.36 -12.78 -14.39
C PHE A 189 -3.05 -12.71 -13.59
N ALA A 190 -2.70 -13.81 -12.90
CA ALA A 190 -1.34 -13.95 -12.39
C ALA A 190 -0.44 -14.35 -13.56
N GLU A 191 0.63 -13.61 -13.78
CA GLU A 191 1.63 -13.94 -14.80
C GLU A 191 2.62 -14.99 -14.28
N ARG A 192 2.83 -15.00 -12.95
CA ARG A 192 3.78 -15.90 -12.31
C ARG A 192 3.27 -16.42 -10.95
N ALA A 193 3.88 -17.49 -10.47
CA ALA A 193 3.56 -18.04 -9.15
C ALA A 193 3.87 -17.05 -8.01
N GLU A 194 4.88 -16.21 -8.18
CA GLU A 194 5.31 -15.19 -7.21
C GLU A 194 4.31 -14.05 -7.02
N ASP A 195 3.30 -13.95 -7.90
CA ASP A 195 2.16 -13.04 -7.71
C ASP A 195 1.26 -13.48 -6.55
N TYR A 196 1.43 -14.72 -6.06
CA TYR A 196 0.79 -15.24 -4.87
C TYR A 196 1.74 -15.31 -3.68
N TRP A 197 1.21 -15.13 -2.48
CA TRP A 197 1.87 -15.39 -1.21
C TRP A 197 1.49 -16.77 -0.69
N LEU A 198 2.47 -17.50 -0.18
CA LEU A 198 2.26 -18.74 0.54
C LEU A 198 1.71 -18.46 1.94
N ILE A 199 0.49 -18.91 2.21
CA ILE A 199 -0.25 -18.60 3.43
C ILE A 199 -0.22 -19.76 4.41
N ASP A 200 -0.28 -20.99 3.93
CA ASP A 200 -0.33 -22.16 4.81
C ASP A 200 0.11 -23.42 4.06
N ILE A 201 0.69 -24.38 4.79
CA ILE A 201 0.91 -25.74 4.31
C ILE A 201 0.42 -26.70 5.39
N ALA A 202 -0.67 -27.43 5.18
CA ALA A 202 -1.20 -28.37 6.16
C ALA A 202 -0.95 -29.82 5.74
N PRO A 203 -0.61 -30.76 6.66
CA PRO A 203 -0.64 -32.19 6.34
C PRO A 203 -2.07 -32.65 6.03
N THR A 204 -2.22 -33.60 5.11
CA THR A 204 -3.54 -34.09 4.66
C THR A 204 -4.05 -35.32 5.42
N ALA A 205 -3.19 -36.02 6.16
CA ALA A 205 -3.51 -37.19 6.97
C ALA A 205 -3.73 -36.80 8.46
N PRO A 206 -4.49 -37.58 9.26
CA PRO A 206 -4.76 -37.25 10.66
C PRO A 206 -3.46 -37.04 11.45
N VAL A 207 -3.37 -35.83 11.97
CA VAL A 207 -2.21 -35.17 12.54
C VAL A 207 -2.19 -35.52 14.03
N SER A 208 -1.14 -36.18 14.53
CA SER A 208 -0.90 -36.19 15.98
C SER A 208 -0.57 -34.76 16.43
N GLU A 209 -0.97 -34.36 17.64
CA GLU A 209 -0.53 -33.10 18.25
C GLU A 209 1.00 -32.98 18.15
N GLY A 210 1.48 -32.10 17.28
CA GLY A 210 2.91 -31.92 16.98
C GLY A 210 3.27 -31.95 15.49
N ASP A 211 2.39 -32.41 14.60
CA ASP A 211 2.69 -32.50 13.16
C ASP A 211 2.33 -31.17 12.44
N LYS A 212 2.81 -30.05 13.01
CA LYS A 212 2.70 -28.69 12.45
C LYS A 212 3.89 -28.42 11.53
N THR A 213 3.61 -28.02 10.30
CA THR A 213 4.64 -27.67 9.30
C THR A 213 5.28 -26.31 9.53
N LEU A 214 4.62 -25.42 10.28
CA LEU A 214 5.09 -24.07 10.57
C LEU A 214 6.31 -24.11 11.50
N ASP A 215 7.47 -23.71 10.98
CA ASP A 215 8.77 -23.81 11.66
C ASP A 215 9.22 -22.44 12.20
N VAL A 216 8.55 -22.00 13.27
CA VAL A 216 8.79 -20.69 13.92
C VAL A 216 9.24 -20.80 15.37
N ASP A 217 9.24 -22.01 15.94
CA ASP A 217 9.66 -22.24 17.31
C ASP A 217 11.15 -22.60 17.33
N GLY A 218 11.98 -21.75 17.95
CA GLY A 218 13.42 -22.02 18.04
C GLY A 218 14.29 -20.81 18.36
N ILE A 219 15.60 -21.03 18.28
CA ILE A 219 16.63 -19.99 18.36
C ILE A 219 17.13 -19.73 16.95
N PHE A 220 16.96 -18.50 16.47
CA PHE A 220 17.30 -18.11 15.11
C PHE A 220 18.25 -16.92 15.09
N SER A 221 18.94 -16.73 13.97
CA SER A 221 19.69 -15.50 13.74
C SER A 221 18.75 -14.31 13.61
N ARG A 222 19.28 -13.09 13.73
CA ARG A 222 18.49 -11.87 13.49
C ARG A 222 17.86 -11.87 12.11
N ASP A 223 18.62 -12.27 11.10
CA ASP A 223 18.19 -12.19 9.71
C ASP A 223 17.11 -13.26 9.41
N ASP A 224 17.21 -14.43 10.04
CA ASP A 224 16.14 -15.43 10.04
C ASP A 224 14.86 -14.92 10.71
N CYS A 225 14.96 -14.27 11.88
CA CYS A 225 13.80 -13.68 12.56
C CYS A 225 13.10 -12.62 11.71
N ILE A 226 13.87 -11.81 10.98
CA ILE A 226 13.34 -10.83 10.03
C ILE A 226 12.58 -11.55 8.92
N ALA A 227 13.21 -12.53 8.26
CA ALA A 227 12.59 -13.31 7.18
C ALA A 227 11.30 -14.02 7.62
N ILE A 228 11.31 -14.63 8.81
CA ILE A 228 10.11 -15.25 9.40
C ILE A 228 9.02 -14.20 9.59
N LEU A 229 9.35 -13.03 10.16
CA LEU A 229 8.37 -11.97 10.40
C LEU A 229 7.77 -11.42 9.10
N GLU A 230 8.56 -11.23 8.03
CA GLU A 230 8.04 -10.83 6.70
C GLU A 230 6.97 -11.80 6.22
N LYS A 231 7.29 -13.10 6.20
CA LYS A 231 6.38 -14.15 5.74
C LYS A 231 5.15 -14.27 6.64
N LEU A 232 5.29 -14.06 7.95
CA LEU A 232 4.16 -14.03 8.89
C LEU A 232 3.25 -12.82 8.68
N LEU A 233 3.79 -11.63 8.40
CA LEU A 233 3.00 -10.44 8.10
C LEU A 233 2.16 -10.64 6.83
N LEU A 234 2.77 -11.18 5.76
CA LEU A 234 2.06 -11.57 4.53
C LEU A 234 0.95 -12.59 4.82
N ARG A 235 1.25 -13.60 5.64
CA ARG A 235 0.28 -14.63 6.05
C ARG A 235 -0.89 -14.03 6.82
N TRP A 236 -0.62 -13.14 7.78
CA TRP A 236 -1.64 -12.57 8.65
C TRP A 236 -2.58 -11.65 7.89
N GLN A 237 -2.08 -10.80 6.99
CA GLN A 237 -2.94 -9.92 6.18
C GLN A 237 -3.85 -10.69 5.22
N ALA A 238 -3.41 -11.85 4.72
CA ALA A 238 -4.23 -12.70 3.86
C ALA A 238 -5.26 -13.53 4.65
N SER A 239 -4.91 -13.94 5.87
CA SER A 239 -5.74 -14.86 6.66
C SER A 239 -6.76 -14.17 7.56
N HIS A 240 -6.57 -12.90 7.87
CA HIS A 240 -7.41 -12.18 8.85
C HIS A 240 -7.98 -10.89 8.26
N SER A 241 -9.18 -10.54 8.69
CA SER A 241 -9.82 -9.26 8.37
C SER A 241 -9.22 -8.09 9.17
N ALA A 242 -8.57 -8.37 10.30
CA ALA A 242 -7.88 -7.38 11.12
C ALA A 242 -6.60 -7.97 11.72
N VAL A 243 -5.53 -7.18 11.74
CA VAL A 243 -4.21 -7.54 12.28
C VAL A 243 -3.80 -6.50 13.32
N LEU A 244 -3.54 -6.94 14.55
CA LEU A 244 -2.98 -6.09 15.60
C LEU A 244 -1.48 -6.32 15.70
N LEU A 245 -0.67 -5.35 15.26
CA LEU A 245 0.78 -5.38 15.42
C LEU A 245 1.16 -4.60 16.67
N ALA A 246 1.46 -5.28 17.77
CA ALA A 246 1.85 -4.65 19.04
C ALA A 246 3.36 -4.75 19.26
N ALA A 247 4.08 -3.67 18.99
CA ALA A 247 5.54 -3.61 19.10
C ALA A 247 5.97 -2.54 20.11
N PRO A 248 6.48 -2.90 21.32
CA PRO A 248 6.92 -1.93 22.32
C PRO A 248 8.03 -1.00 21.81
N PHE A 249 8.87 -1.55 20.94
CA PHE A 249 10.05 -0.88 20.41
C PHE A 249 10.26 -1.32 18.96
N ILE A 250 10.47 -0.34 18.08
CA ILE A 250 10.86 -0.53 16.68
C ILE A 250 12.07 0.38 16.47
N GLY A 251 13.26 -0.21 16.50
CA GLY A 251 14.51 0.52 16.40
C GLY A 251 15.74 -0.33 16.72
N PHE A 252 16.88 0.34 16.86
CA PHE A 252 18.17 -0.30 17.11
C PHE A 252 18.79 0.21 18.40
N ASN A 253 19.42 -0.68 19.16
CA ASN A 253 20.03 -0.38 20.47
C ASN A 253 21.55 -0.13 20.42
N PHE A 254 22.13 0.23 19.26
CA PHE A 254 23.57 0.47 19.12
C PHE A 254 23.92 1.86 18.56
N PRO A 255 25.12 2.42 18.87
CA PRO A 255 25.53 3.75 18.42
C PRO A 255 25.50 3.88 16.89
N GLY A 256 25.01 5.03 16.38
CA GLY A 256 24.91 5.32 14.94
C GLY A 256 23.71 4.69 14.23
N ALA A 257 23.02 3.73 14.85
CA ALA A 257 21.90 3.02 14.25
C ALA A 257 20.59 3.81 14.19
N LYS A 258 20.50 4.94 14.91
CA LYS A 258 19.30 5.79 14.90
C LYS A 258 18.90 6.16 13.48
N LYS A 259 19.86 6.50 12.62
CA LYS A 259 19.62 6.86 11.21
C LYS A 259 18.92 5.77 10.38
N LYS A 260 18.96 4.50 10.82
CA LYS A 260 18.30 3.35 10.15
C LYS A 260 16.88 3.10 10.65
N VAL A 261 16.44 3.79 11.70
CA VAL A 261 15.07 3.66 12.24
C VAL A 261 14.03 3.95 11.14
N PRO A 262 14.17 5.03 10.33
CA PRO A 262 13.36 5.25 9.14
C PRO A 262 13.12 4.01 8.26
N ASP A 263 14.20 3.37 7.83
CA ASP A 263 14.16 2.23 6.92
C ASP A 263 13.44 1.04 7.55
N LEU A 264 13.68 0.80 8.84
CA LEU A 264 13.01 -0.27 9.60
C LEU A 264 11.49 -0.05 9.68
N TRP A 265 11.05 1.20 9.89
CA TRP A 265 9.63 1.52 9.90
C TRP A 265 9.01 1.39 8.52
N ASN A 266 9.69 1.86 7.47
CA ASN A 266 9.22 1.67 6.10
C ASN A 266 9.11 0.18 5.74
N TRP A 267 10.07 -0.63 6.17
CA TRP A 267 10.05 -2.08 6.04
C TRP A 267 8.82 -2.72 6.72
N VAL A 268 8.50 -2.36 7.97
CA VAL A 268 7.27 -2.86 8.64
C VAL A 268 6.03 -2.50 7.83
N LEU A 269 5.96 -1.26 7.34
CA LEU A 269 4.81 -0.78 6.60
C LEU A 269 4.65 -1.45 5.23
N LYS A 270 5.76 -1.81 4.58
CA LYS A 270 5.77 -2.54 3.28
C LYS A 270 5.03 -3.88 3.35
N TYR A 271 5.11 -4.57 4.49
CA TYR A 271 4.49 -5.89 4.68
C TYR A 271 3.14 -5.84 5.41
N THR A 272 2.57 -4.66 5.64
CA THR A 272 1.29 -4.50 6.33
C THR A 272 0.26 -3.84 5.43
N ASN A 273 -0.99 -4.30 5.50
CA ASN A 273 -2.10 -3.62 4.84
C ASN A 273 -2.68 -2.55 5.78
N PRO A 274 -2.63 -1.25 5.42
CA PRO A 274 -3.11 -0.16 6.27
C PRO A 274 -4.62 -0.18 6.55
N GLU A 275 -5.42 -0.88 5.75
CA GLU A 275 -6.87 -1.05 5.98
C GLU A 275 -7.18 -2.12 7.03
N LYS A 276 -6.27 -3.10 7.17
CA LYS A 276 -6.41 -4.22 8.12
C LYS A 276 -5.57 -4.09 9.37
N THR A 277 -4.47 -3.35 9.30
CA THR A 277 -3.43 -3.37 10.33
C THR A 277 -3.57 -2.20 11.29
N LEU A 278 -3.73 -2.51 12.57
CA LEU A 278 -3.58 -1.55 13.66
C LEU A 278 -2.20 -1.74 14.30
N LEU A 279 -1.37 -0.71 14.23
CA LEU A 279 -0.07 -0.68 14.91
C LEU A 279 -0.19 -0.06 16.30
N VAL A 280 0.37 -0.74 17.31
CA VAL A 280 0.44 -0.27 18.69
C VAL A 280 1.90 -0.24 19.12
N THR A 281 2.38 0.94 19.54
CA THR A 281 3.75 1.12 20.04
C THR A 281 3.80 2.10 21.21
N ARG A 282 5.00 2.40 21.71
CA ARG A 282 5.23 3.45 22.71
C ARG A 282 5.33 4.82 22.05
N LYS A 283 4.82 5.85 22.72
CA LYS A 283 4.93 7.25 22.25
C LYS A 283 6.38 7.68 22.04
N ALA A 284 7.30 7.23 22.91
CA ALA A 284 8.72 7.50 22.76
C ALA A 284 9.31 6.92 21.45
N THR A 285 8.88 5.71 21.06
CA THR A 285 9.30 5.06 19.81
C THR A 285 8.81 5.85 18.59
N PHE A 286 7.55 6.29 18.61
CA PHE A 286 7.00 7.10 17.52
C PHE A 286 7.63 8.50 17.44
N ASN A 287 7.90 9.14 18.59
CA ASN A 287 8.61 10.42 18.62
C ASN A 287 10.03 10.31 18.09
N LEU A 288 10.73 9.20 18.39
CA LEU A 288 12.06 8.94 17.82
C LEU A 288 12.00 8.84 16.29
N LEU A 289 11.00 8.14 15.74
CA LEU A 289 10.77 8.12 14.29
C LEU A 289 10.60 9.54 13.75
N LYS A 290 9.69 10.33 14.34
CA LYS A 290 9.46 11.73 13.91
C LYS A 290 10.71 12.59 13.96
N GLU A 291 11.56 12.41 14.97
CA GLU A 291 12.80 13.18 15.11
C GLU A 291 13.80 12.82 14.02
N VAL A 292 14.02 11.52 13.80
CA VAL A 292 15.06 11.02 12.90
C VAL A 292 14.64 11.10 11.43
N ALA A 293 13.34 10.96 11.14
CA ALA A 293 12.81 11.00 9.78
C ALA A 293 12.79 12.42 9.17
N LYS A 294 13.05 13.47 9.96
CA LYS A 294 13.02 14.86 9.47
C LYS A 294 13.97 15.06 8.30
N GLY A 295 13.45 15.62 7.20
CA GLY A 295 14.23 15.87 5.99
C GLY A 295 14.65 14.61 5.22
N THR A 296 14.04 13.46 5.52
CA THR A 296 14.18 12.21 4.74
C THR A 296 12.89 11.93 3.95
N GLU A 297 12.91 10.94 3.05
CA GLU A 297 11.74 10.54 2.25
C GLU A 297 10.54 10.10 3.08
N ILE A 298 10.76 9.71 4.34
CA ILE A 298 9.72 9.28 5.27
C ILE A 298 9.40 10.32 6.34
N ASP A 299 9.72 11.59 6.11
CA ASP A 299 9.41 12.69 7.04
C ASP A 299 7.90 12.69 7.35
N VAL A 300 7.58 12.31 8.58
CA VAL A 300 6.21 12.06 9.03
C VAL A 300 5.35 13.32 8.94
N GLU A 301 5.89 14.48 9.30
CA GLU A 301 5.12 15.73 9.29
C GLU A 301 4.96 16.25 7.87
N PHE A 302 6.00 16.11 7.04
CA PHE A 302 5.91 16.44 5.62
C PHE A 302 4.85 15.58 4.91
N LEU A 303 4.95 14.25 4.99
CA LEU A 303 4.01 13.31 4.37
C LEU A 303 2.58 13.52 4.90
N LYS A 304 2.43 13.76 6.20
CA LYS A 304 1.13 14.07 6.80
C LYS A 304 0.54 15.35 6.23
N SER A 305 1.34 16.40 6.10
CA SER A 305 0.87 17.66 5.54
C SER A 305 0.32 17.45 4.12
N TRP A 306 0.95 16.60 3.32
CA TRP A 306 0.54 16.27 1.95
C TRP A 306 -0.53 15.17 1.85
N GLY A 307 -0.98 14.60 2.98
CA GLY A 307 -1.96 13.50 2.97
C GLY A 307 -1.42 12.19 2.41
N LEU A 308 -0.09 12.06 2.37
CA LEU A 308 0.65 10.90 1.85
C LEU A 308 1.15 9.98 2.96
N LEU A 309 0.96 10.35 4.23
CA LEU A 309 1.36 9.52 5.35
C LEU A 309 0.57 8.21 5.35
N ASN A 310 1.29 7.08 5.42
CA ASN A 310 0.68 5.75 5.51
C ASN A 310 -0.40 5.74 6.61
N PRO A 311 -1.63 5.28 6.33
CA PRO A 311 -2.73 5.35 7.29
C PRO A 311 -2.42 4.68 8.64
N THR A 312 -1.63 3.60 8.63
CA THR A 312 -1.15 2.91 9.84
C THR A 312 -0.40 3.87 10.75
N LEU A 313 0.50 4.70 10.21
CA LEU A 313 1.21 5.73 10.98
C LEU A 313 0.29 6.89 11.37
N ALA A 314 -0.61 7.30 10.48
CA ALA A 314 -1.53 8.39 10.76
C ALA A 314 -2.43 8.08 11.97
N THR A 315 -2.76 6.80 12.22
CA THR A 315 -3.50 6.41 13.43
C THR A 315 -2.74 6.67 14.72
N LEU A 316 -1.41 6.52 14.73
CA LEU A 316 -0.55 6.79 15.88
C LEU A 316 -0.51 8.27 16.24
N ASP A 317 -0.81 9.16 15.29
CA ASP A 317 -0.78 10.60 15.52
C ASP A 317 -2.13 11.18 16.02
N LYS A 318 -3.19 10.35 16.06
CA LYS A 318 -4.51 10.78 16.56
C LYS A 318 -4.49 10.88 18.09
N LYS A 319 -5.25 11.82 18.66
CA LYS A 319 -5.41 11.98 20.13
C LYS A 319 -5.89 10.72 20.87
N LYS A 320 -6.45 9.74 20.15
CA LYS A 320 -6.90 8.43 20.66
C LYS A 320 -5.97 7.27 20.27
N ALA A 321 -4.78 7.55 19.76
CA ALA A 321 -3.79 6.53 19.46
C ALA A 321 -3.52 5.70 20.72
N PHE A 322 -3.65 4.37 20.60
CA PHE A 322 -3.36 3.45 21.69
C PHE A 322 -1.85 3.40 21.90
N PHE A 323 -1.33 4.30 22.73
CA PHE A 323 0.03 4.24 23.25
C PHE A 323 0.02 3.50 24.58
N LYS A 324 0.65 2.33 24.64
CA LYS A 324 0.78 1.59 25.90
C LYS A 324 2.07 2.00 26.60
N THR A 325 1.95 2.60 27.79
CA THR A 325 3.10 3.01 28.63
C THR A 325 3.79 1.81 29.27
N ASP A 326 3.01 0.82 29.73
CA ASP A 326 3.51 -0.41 30.35
C ASP A 326 3.26 -1.62 29.43
N PHE A 327 4.31 -2.12 28.79
CA PHE A 327 4.26 -3.35 27.99
C PHE A 327 4.45 -4.59 28.89
N HIS A 328 3.52 -4.79 29.83
CA HIS A 328 3.21 -6.12 30.36
C HIS A 328 1.91 -6.54 29.70
N ALA A 329 2.02 -7.22 28.57
CA ALA A 329 0.90 -7.36 27.65
C ALA A 329 -0.15 -8.35 28.16
N LYS A 330 -1.16 -7.85 28.87
CA LYS A 330 -2.51 -8.46 28.90
C LYS A 330 -3.36 -7.74 27.87
N PHE A 331 -3.89 -8.49 26.92
CA PHE A 331 -4.92 -8.06 25.96
C PHE A 331 -6.19 -8.81 26.37
N TYR A 332 -7.27 -8.07 26.63
CA TYR A 332 -8.59 -8.64 26.95
C TYR A 332 -9.51 -8.44 25.76
#